data_AF-A0A9E5H1T7-F1
#
_entry.id   AF-A0A9E5H1T7-F1
#
_cell.length_a   1.000
_cell.length_b   1.000
_cell.length_c   1.000
_cell.angle_alpha   90.00
_cell.angle_beta   90.00
_cell.angle_gamma   90.00
#
_symmetry.space_group_name_H-M   'P 1'
#
loop_
_entity.id
_entity.type
_entity.pdbx_description
1 polymer ?
#
loop_
_entity_poly.entity_id
_entity_poly.type
_entity_poly.pdbx_seq_one_letter_code
_entity_poly.pdbx_strand_id
1 'polypeptide(L)'
;MASRDKAAKFVELANKRVNKALKDIQLIGNLANRQNYEFTNEQAKKIVRALQQEVDVVKQSFQSVDEAGRKCFVLGTKKIDVT
;
A
#
# COMPACT_ATOMS: atom_id res chain seq x y z
N MET A 1 17.98 -26.05 2.56
CA MET A 1 16.56 -25.79 2.91
C MET A 1 16.26 -24.34 3.35
N ALA A 2 17.21 -23.39 3.34
CA ALA A 2 17.02 -22.05 3.93
C ALA A 2 16.15 -21.03 3.15
N SER A 3 15.76 -21.31 1.91
CA SER A 3 14.97 -20.37 1.07
C SER A 3 13.46 -20.47 1.33
N ARG A 4 12.95 -21.67 1.63
CA ARG A 4 11.53 -21.89 1.94
C ARG A 4 11.10 -21.21 3.23
N ASP A 5 11.93 -21.23 4.27
CA ASP A 5 11.64 -20.59 5.56
C ASP A 5 11.57 -19.06 5.46
N LYS A 6 12.44 -18.45 4.64
CA LYS A 6 12.44 -16.98 4.45
C LYS A 6 11.18 -16.52 3.72
N ALA A 7 10.76 -17.23 2.68
CA ALA A 7 9.55 -16.93 1.93
C ALA A 7 8.28 -17.14 2.78
N ALA A 8 8.18 -18.27 3.49
CA ALA A 8 7.06 -18.55 4.38
C ALA A 8 6.95 -17.49 5.50
N LYS A 9 8.08 -17.14 6.12
CA LYS A 9 8.13 -16.09 7.16
C LYS A 9 7.79 -14.71 6.61
N PHE A 10 8.17 -14.39 5.37
CA PHE A 10 7.75 -13.16 4.71
C PHE A 10 6.23 -13.12 4.54
N VAL A 11 5.62 -14.20 4.02
CA VAL A 11 4.16 -14.28 3.83
C VAL A 11 3.42 -14.15 5.16
N GLU A 12 3.86 -14.84 6.20
CA GLU A 12 3.28 -14.74 7.54
C GLU A 12 3.33 -13.30 8.08
N LEU A 13 4.52 -12.68 8.02
CA LEU A 13 4.71 -11.31 8.49
C LEU A 13 3.94 -10.28 7.66
N ALA A 14 3.90 -10.45 6.33
CA ALA A 14 3.16 -9.58 5.43
C ALA A 14 1.67 -9.65 5.75
N ASN A 15 1.10 -10.85 5.84
CA ASN A 15 -0.31 -11.04 6.21
C ASN A 15 -0.62 -10.40 7.56
N LYS A 16 0.20 -10.64 8.59
CA LYS A 16 -0.02 -10.06 9.92
C LYS A 16 0.03 -8.53 9.91
N ARG A 17 1.01 -7.94 9.23
CA ARG A 17 1.22 -6.48 9.19
C ARG A 17 0.17 -5.77 8.34
N VAL A 18 -0.15 -6.30 7.16
CA VAL A 18 -1.18 -5.74 6.26
C VAL A 18 -2.55 -5.79 6.93
N ASN A 19 -2.93 -6.91 7.55
CA ASN A 19 -4.21 -7.00 8.25
C ASN A 19 -4.32 -6.00 9.43
N LYS A 20 -3.22 -5.77 10.15
CA LYS A 20 -3.21 -4.74 11.21
C LYS A 20 -3.39 -3.34 10.61
N ALA A 21 -2.63 -3.01 9.57
CA ALA A 21 -2.73 -1.72 8.90
C ALA A 21 -4.14 -1.46 8.34
N LEU A 22 -4.79 -2.47 7.74
CA LEU A 22 -6.17 -2.36 7.25
C LEU A 22 -7.15 -2.03 8.38
N LYS A 23 -7.02 -2.68 9.54
CA LYS A 23 -7.86 -2.37 10.71
C LYS A 23 -7.65 -0.94 11.20
N ASP A 24 -6.40 -0.51 11.29
CA ASP A 24 -6.07 0.85 11.73
C ASP A 24 -6.61 1.89 10.74
N ILE A 25 -6.53 1.64 9.43
CA ILE A 25 -7.11 2.50 8.38
C ILE A 25 -8.64 2.57 8.51
N GLN A 26 -9.32 1.44 8.78
CA GLN A 26 -10.76 1.43 9.01
C GLN A 26 -11.15 2.27 10.23
N LEU A 27 -10.40 2.17 11.33
CA LEU A 27 -10.62 2.99 12.51
C LEU A 27 -10.44 4.48 12.22
N ILE A 28 -9.45 4.85 11.41
CA ILE A 28 -9.28 6.23 10.94
C ILE A 28 -10.47 6.66 10.08
N GLY A 29 -10.98 5.77 9.22
CA GLY A 29 -12.18 6.01 8.42
C GLY A 29 -13.42 6.30 9.29
N ASN A 30 -13.54 5.65 10.45
CA ASN A 30 -14.64 5.89 11.38
C ASN A 30 -14.65 7.32 11.96
N LEU A 31 -13.50 8.02 11.98
CA LEU A 31 -13.41 9.42 12.39
C LEU A 31 -14.14 10.37 11.43
N ALA A 32 -14.43 9.93 10.21
CA ALA A 32 -15.24 10.70 9.26
C ALA A 32 -16.72 10.81 9.67
N ASN A 33 -17.15 10.05 10.69
CA ASN A 33 -18.50 10.13 11.21
C ASN A 33 -18.75 11.47 11.92
N ARG A 34 -19.41 12.39 11.20
CA ARG A 34 -19.75 13.74 11.67
C ARG A 34 -20.81 13.78 12.77
N GLN A 35 -21.49 12.68 13.07
CA GLN A 35 -22.44 12.61 14.19
C GLN A 35 -21.72 12.59 15.55
N ASN A 36 -20.53 11.98 15.60
CA ASN A 36 -19.76 11.80 16.82
C ASN A 36 -18.57 12.77 16.92
N TYR A 37 -18.14 13.33 15.79
CA TYR A 37 -16.92 14.14 15.72
C TYR A 37 -17.10 15.36 14.83
N GLU A 38 -16.44 16.45 15.21
CA GLU A 38 -16.31 17.65 14.38
C GLU A 38 -14.88 17.77 13.88
N PHE A 39 -14.73 18.02 12.58
CA PHE A 39 -13.43 18.19 11.94
C PHE A 39 -13.55 19.16 10.77
N THR A 40 -12.47 19.88 10.49
CA THR A 40 -12.42 20.75 9.32
C THR A 40 -12.02 19.97 8.07
N ASN A 41 -12.41 20.48 6.90
CA ASN A 41 -11.98 19.91 5.63
C ASN A 41 -10.45 19.89 5.48
N GLU A 42 -9.74 20.83 6.10
CA GLU A 42 -8.29 20.87 6.11
C GLU A 42 -7.69 19.74 6.95
N GLN A 43 -8.26 19.45 8.13
CA GLN A 43 -7.84 18.35 8.98
C GLN A 43 -8.03 17.00 8.27
N ALA A 44 -9.19 16.80 7.62
CA ALA A 44 -9.45 15.60 6.84
C ALA A 44 -8.43 15.43 5.70
N LYS A 45 -8.13 16.51 4.95
CA LYS A 45 -7.11 16.49 3.89
C LYS A 45 -5.72 16.15 4.41
N LYS A 46 -5.33 16.68 5.58
CA LYS A 46 -4.03 16.37 6.20
C LYS A 46 -3.92 14.89 6.57
N ILE A 47 -4.96 14.31 7.15
CA ILE A 47 -5.01 12.89 7.51
C ILE A 47 -4.87 12.01 6.26
N VAL A 48 -5.68 12.27 5.23
CA VAL A 48 -5.64 11.48 3.99
C VAL A 48 -4.28 11.62 3.30
N ARG A 49 -3.71 12.82 3.27
CA ARG A 49 -2.39 13.06 2.66
C ARG A 49 -1.29 12.28 3.39
N ALA A 50 -1.29 12.26 4.72
CA ALA A 50 -0.31 11.51 5.48
C ALA A 50 -0.38 10.00 5.18
N LEU A 51 -1.59 9.44 5.11
CA LEU A 51 -1.79 8.04 4.73
C LEU A 51 -1.30 7.74 3.31
N GLN A 52 -1.59 8.62 2.36
CA GLN A 52 -1.14 8.45 0.98
C GLN A 52 0.40 8.49 0.86
N GLN A 53 1.05 9.40 1.57
CA GLN A 53 2.51 9.50 1.58
C GLN A 53 3.18 8.22 2.08
N GLU A 54 2.65 7.61 3.14
CA GLU A 54 3.16 6.32 3.63
C GLU A 54 2.98 5.19 2.61
N VAL A 55 1.83 5.14 1.92
CA VAL A 55 1.59 4.16 0.85
C VAL A 55 2.58 4.38 -0.31
N ASP A 56 2.88 5.62 -0.65
CA ASP A 56 3.85 5.95 -1.70
C ASP A 56 5.28 5.51 -1.31
N VAL A 57 5.67 5.68 -0.05
CA VAL A 57 6.97 5.19 0.48
C VAL A 57 7.04 3.66 0.43
N VAL A 58 5.95 2.97 0.79
CA VAL A 58 5.87 1.51 0.67
C VAL A 58 6.01 1.09 -0.78
N LYS A 59 5.30 1.76 -1.70
CA LYS A 59 5.40 1.49 -3.14
C LYS A 59 6.82 1.67 -3.66
N GLN A 60 7.49 2.76 -3.28
CA GLN A 60 8.90 3.00 -3.63
C GLN A 60 9.79 1.89 -3.10
N SER A 61 9.61 1.48 -1.83
CA SER A 61 10.41 0.41 -1.21
C SER A 61 10.32 -0.93 -1.96
N PHE A 62 9.15 -1.24 -2.55
CA PHE A 62 8.96 -2.43 -3.38
C PHE A 62 9.43 -2.25 -4.84
N GLN A 63 9.53 -1.01 -5.33
CA GLN A 63 10.06 -0.69 -6.66
C GLN A 63 11.60 -0.62 -6.68
N SER A 64 12.22 -0.10 -5.61
CA SER A 64 13.68 0.03 -5.49
C SER A 64 14.42 -1.30 -5.41
N VAL A 65 13.72 -2.40 -5.12
CA VAL A 65 14.30 -3.76 -5.13
C VAL A 65 14.64 -4.22 -6.55
N ASP A 66 14.04 -3.62 -7.57
CA ASP A 66 14.29 -3.88 -9.00
C ASP A 66 15.37 -2.96 -9.60
N GLU A 67 15.80 -1.92 -8.86
CA GLU A 67 16.72 -0.88 -9.37
C GLU A 67 18.20 -1.15 -9.11
N ALA A 68 18.55 -2.29 -8.51
CA ALA A 68 19.92 -2.83 -8.52
C ALA A 68 20.16 -3.66 -9.79
N GLY A 69 20.02 -3.02 -10.95
CA GLY A 69 20.62 -3.48 -12.21
C GLY A 69 19.74 -4.34 -13.13
N ARG A 70 18.83 -3.68 -13.87
CA ARG A 70 18.73 -3.70 -15.35
C ARG A 70 17.51 -2.92 -15.81
N LYS A 71 17.71 -1.92 -16.67
CA LYS A 71 16.64 -1.42 -17.54
C LYS A 71 16.21 -2.57 -18.47
N CYS A 72 15.04 -3.14 -18.25
CA CYS A 72 14.29 -3.88 -19.27
C CYS A 72 12.80 -3.71 -18.98
N PHE A 73 12.23 -2.65 -19.53
CA PHE A 73 10.80 -2.39 -19.52
C PHE A 73 10.12 -3.28 -20.55
N VAL A 74 9.33 -4.27 -20.12
CA VAL A 74 8.26 -4.88 -20.91
C VAL A 74 7.08 -5.27 -20.00
N LEU A 75 5.95 -4.62 -20.19
CA LEU A 75 4.62 -5.16 -19.87
C LEU A 75 3.73 -4.95 -21.10
N GLY A 76 3.92 -5.79 -22.12
CA GLY A 76 2.86 -6.07 -23.08
C GLY A 76 1.86 -7.02 -22.39
N THR A 77 0.55 -6.89 -22.57
CA THR A 77 -0.10 -6.74 -23.86
C THR A 77 -1.44 -6.01 -23.69
N LYS A 78 -1.62 -4.90 -24.43
CA LYS A 78 -2.95 -4.48 -24.85
C LYS A 78 -3.16 -5.12 -26.22
N LYS A 79 -3.88 -6.24 -26.30
CA LYS A 79 -4.62 -6.57 -27.51
C LYS A 79 -6.00 -5.94 -27.37
N ILE A 80 -6.20 -4.81 -28.02
CA ILE A 80 -7.53 -4.37 -28.42
C ILE A 80 -7.56 -4.61 -29.92
N ASP A 81 -8.09 -5.76 -30.32
CA ASP A 81 -8.50 -5.99 -31.69
C ASP A 81 -9.84 -5.26 -31.85
N VAL A 82 -9.80 -4.05 -32.44
CA VAL A 82 -10.97 -3.44 -33.07
C VAL A 82 -10.92 -3.84 -34.54
N THR A 83 -11.86 -4.66 -34.96
CA THR A 83 -12.36 -4.76 -36.33
C THR A 83 -13.87 -4.76 -36.24
#